data_AF-A0A0V0RBS0-F1
#
_entry.id   AF-A0A0V0RBS0-F1
#
_cell.length_a   1.000
_cell.length_b   1.000
_cell.length_c   1.000
_cell.angle_alpha   90.00
_cell.angle_beta   90.00
_cell.angle_gamma   90.00
#
_symmetry.space_group_name_H-M   'P 1'
#
loop_
_entity.id
_entity.type
_entity.pdbx_description
1 polymer ?
#
loop_
_entity_poly.entity_id
_entity_poly.type
_entity_poly.pdbx_seq_one_letter_code
_entity_poly.pdbx_strand_id
1 'polypeptide(L)' 'MSRAQFCILSPLKSKRAEEVALKLLEIFLTFGASSILQSDDGREFSSAIIAELKTC' A
#
# COMPACT_ATOMS: atom_id res chain seq x y z
N MET A 1 -2.41 3.04 25.49
CA MET A 1 -3.05 2.41 24.32
C MET A 1 -2.04 1.47 23.69
N SER A 2 -2.30 0.16 23.65
CA SER A 2 -1.39 -0.82 23.04
C SER A 2 -1.41 -0.68 21.52
N ARG A 3 -0.25 -0.61 20.88
CA ARG A 3 -0.14 -0.62 19.42
C ARG A 3 -0.47 -2.02 18.90
N ALA A 4 -1.58 -2.16 18.19
CA ALA A 4 -1.88 -3.40 17.48
C ALA A 4 -0.97 -3.54 16.26
N GLN A 5 -0.41 -4.73 16.04
CA GLN A 5 0.39 -5.06 14.87
C GLN A 5 -0.36 -6.11 14.06
N PHE A 6 -0.51 -5.87 12.76
CA PHE A 6 -1.14 -6.77 11.82
C PHE A 6 -0.15 -7.12 10.71
N CYS A 7 -0.24 -8.34 10.19
CA CYS A 7 0.47 -8.77 9.00
C CYS A 7 -0.57 -9.16 7.95
N ILE A 8 -0.57 -8.47 6.81
CA ILE A 8 -1.49 -8.73 5.71
C ILE A 8 -0.64 -9.17 4.52
N LEU A 9 -0.99 -10.31 3.94
CA LEU A 9 -0.32 -10.86 2.77
C LEU A 9 -1.34 -10.90 1.62
N SER A 10 -1.02 -10.25 0.52
CA SER A 10 -1.80 -10.28 -0.72
C SER A 10 -0.91 -10.73 -1.86
N PRO A 11 -1.28 -11.78 -2.61
CA PRO A 11 -0.49 -12.21 -3.75
C PRO A 11 -0.54 -11.15 -4.86
N LEU A 12 0.59 -10.93 -5.53
CA LEU A 12 0.72 -10.06 -6.68
C LEU A 12 1.09 -10.90 -7.91
N LYS A 13 0.46 -10.61 -9.05
CA LYS A 13 0.82 -11.15 -10.35
C LYS A 13 2.06 -10.47 -10.91
N SER A 14 2.24 -9.19 -10.59
CA SER A 14 3.37 -8.38 -11.01
C SER A 14 3.74 -7.33 -9.96
N LYS A 15 4.97 -6.82 -10.02
CA LYS A 15 5.42 -5.72 -9.15
C LYS A 15 5.03 -4.34 -9.70
N ARG A 16 3.96 -4.23 -10.47
CA ARG A 16 3.52 -2.95 -11.04
C ARG A 16 2.90 -2.09 -9.94
N ALA A 17 3.22 -0.79 -9.93
CA ALA A 17 2.71 0.15 -8.92
C ALA A 17 1.17 0.18 -8.87
N GLU A 18 0.51 0.10 -10.02
CA GLU A 18 -0.95 -0.01 -10.17
C GLU A 18 -1.52 -1.17 -9.35
N GLU A 19 -0.93 -2.37 -9.48
CA GLU A 19 -1.41 -3.56 -8.78
C GLU A 19 -1.18 -3.45 -7.26
N VAL A 20 -0.03 -2.93 -6.85
CA VAL A 20 0.29 -2.70 -5.44
C VAL A 20 -0.66 -1.65 -4.84
N ALA A 21 -0.97 -0.58 -5.57
CA ALA A 21 -1.89 0.47 -5.14
C ALA A 21 -3.31 -0.10 -4.92
N LEU A 22 -3.82 -0.94 -5.83
CA LEU A 22 -5.11 -1.61 -5.64
C LEU A 22 -5.13 -2.49 -4.39
N LYS A 23 -4.05 -3.24 -4.11
CA LYS A 23 -3.95 -4.05 -2.88
C LYS A 23 -3.83 -3.22 -1.62
N LEU A 24 -3.14 -2.08 -1.66
CA LEU A 24 -3.10 -1.14 -0.54
C LEU A 24 -4.46 -0.48 -0.31
N LEU A 25 -5.21 -0.16 -1.36
CA LEU A 25 -6.56 0.39 -1.26
C LEU A 25 -7.51 -0.59 -0.56
N GLU A 26 -7.48 -1.88 -0.92
CA GLU A 26 -8.23 -2.94 -0.22
C GLU A 26 -7.92 -2.95 1.29
N ILE A 27 -6.64 -2.79 1.66
CA ILE A 27 -6.20 -2.72 3.07
C ILE A 27 -6.74 -1.46 3.74
N PHE A 28 -6.64 -0.29 3.10
CA PHE A 28 -7.12 0.98 3.65
C PHE A 28 -8.63 1.00 3.84
N LEU A 29 -9.40 0.38 2.95
CA LEU A 29 -10.84 0.23 3.10
C LEU A 29 -11.21 -0.71 4.26
N THR A 30 -10.33 -1.64 4.62
CA THR A 30 -10.56 -2.60 5.72
C THR A 30 -10.16 -2.05 7.09
N PHE A 31 -9.01 -1.38 7.18
CA PHE A 31 -8.41 -0.94 8.46
C PHE A 31 -8.44 0.58 8.67
N GLY A 32 -8.86 1.33 7.65
CA GLY A 32 -8.67 2.77 7.57
C GLY A 32 -7.36 3.13 6.86
N ALA A 33 -7.29 4.36 6.34
CA ALA A 33 -6.11 4.86 5.66
C ALA A 33 -4.95 5.05 6.64
N SER A 34 -3.76 4.57 6.26
CA SER A 34 -2.53 4.86 7.01
C SER A 34 -2.05 6.29 6.72
N SER A 35 -1.51 6.96 7.74
CA SER A 35 -0.87 8.27 7.58
C SER A 35 0.56 8.18 7.02
N ILE A 36 1.20 7.01 7.12
CA ILE A 36 2.56 6.76 6.68
C ILE A 36 2.60 5.47 5.88
N LEU A 37 3.19 5.52 4.68
CA LEU A 37 3.52 4.37 3.86
C LEU A 37 5.05 4.30 3.69
N GLN A 38 5.67 3.21 4.11
CA GLN A 38 7.10 2.95 3.96
C GLN A 38 7.29 1.70 3.11
N SER A 39 8.18 1.78 2.12
CA SER A 39 8.57 0.67 1.25
C SER A 39 10.09 0.58 1.17
N ASP A 40 10.60 -0.63 1.04
CA ASP A 40 12.01 -0.97 0.85
C ASP A 40 12.46 -0.83 -0.63
N ASP A 41 11.53 -0.73 -1.57
CA ASP A 41 11.77 -0.57 -3.01
C ASP A 41 12.18 0.84 -3.44
N GLY A 42 12.55 1.67 -2.47
CA GLY A 42 13.02 3.02 -2.70
C GLY A 42 11.93 4.06 -2.97
N ARG A 43 12.38 5.30 -3.10
CA ARG A 43 11.50 6.48 -3.21
C ARG A 43 10.72 6.51 -4.51
N GLU A 44 11.33 6.11 -5.61
CA GLU A 44 10.71 6.16 -6.94
C GLU A 44 9.49 5.25 -7.00
N PHE A 45 9.64 4.02 -6.53
CA PHE A 45 8.53 3.06 -6.48
C PHE A 45 7.43 3.51 -5.51
N SER A 46 7.79 4.00 -4.32
CA SER A 46 6.84 4.56 -3.36
C SER A 46 6.04 5.73 -3.97
N SER A 47 6.70 6.59 -4.74
CA SER A 47 6.07 7.74 -5.41
C SER A 47 5.11 7.28 -6.50
N ALA A 48 5.47 6.25 -7.27
CA ALA A 48 4.61 5.66 -8.29
C ALA A 48 3.34 5.08 -7.66
N ILE A 49 3.45 4.32 -6.56
CA ILE A 49 2.29 3.79 -5.83
C ILE A 49 1.38 4.93 -5.35
N ILE A 50 1.95 6.01 -4.79
CA ILE A 50 1.16 7.17 -4.34
C ILE A 50 0.45 7.85 -5.52
N ALA A 51 1.08 7.91 -6.69
CA ALA A 51 0.45 8.46 -7.89
C ALA A 51 -0.76 7.62 -8.32
N GLU A 52 -0.62 6.28 -8.33
CA GLU A 52 -1.71 5.35 -8.65
C GLU A 52 -2.84 5.38 -7.59
N LEU A 53 -2.51 5.52 -6.31
CA LEU A 53 -3.52 5.67 -5.25
C LEU A 53 -4.37 6.93 -5.39
N LYS A 54 -3.87 7.97 -6.08
CA LYS A 54 -4.62 9.21 -6.35
C LYS A 54 -5.54 9.11 -7.57
N THR A 55 -5.33 8.13 -8.43
CA THR A 55 -6.15 7.90 -9.62
C THR A 55 -7.28 6.90 -9.37
N CYS A 56 -7.16 6.10 -8.31
CA CYS A 56 -8.22 5.23 -7.79
C CYS A 56 -9.35 6.05 -7.15
#